data_AF-A0A353Z5V8-F1
#
_entry.id   AF-A0A353Z5V8-F1
#
_cell.length_a   1.000
_cell.length_b   1.000
_cell.length_c   1.000
_cell.angle_alpha   90.00
_cell.angle_beta   90.00
_cell.angle_gamma   90.00
#
_symmetry.space_group_name_H-M   'P 1'
#
loop_
_entity.id
_entity.type
_entity.pdbx_description
1 polymer ?
#
loop_
_entity_poly.entity_id
_entity_poly.type
_entity_poly.pdbx_seq_one_letter_code
_entity_poly.pdbx_strand_id
1 'polypeptide(L)'
;MALAGGFVASRTPPLPLFLPNPEFLLTESSPVRKFLFLSASLVGALAVVAPTSVRAQAPAAANANANSAPQKIAVLDTERVFLESEQFKKLREELLELKKSKQQKLEQLQQQKQALVTDVRDQQLEFDSAEMVSKEEELIKLETSAKTYAAVAKQQVARRELEIQAEMFQVVQKALDRFAETNGYSMVLNAHKLDESVENPNELTRTMLQTVTWHRNREDITDAVIQYLNQRYTSGDNVQPASGTGTGKPKATQAEGTRPAAGKPAAGATAKPAAGTGSKPAANPAPAAGGTPARKTPR
;
A
#
# COMPACT_ATOMS: atom_id res chain seq x y z
N MET A 1 -43.30 39.90 26.27
CA MET A 1 -42.59 40.45 25.10
C MET A 1 -41.15 39.96 25.20
N ALA A 2 -40.82 38.81 24.62
CA ALA A 2 -40.37 38.60 23.22
C ALA A 2 -38.92 39.09 23.02
N LEU A 3 -37.98 38.40 22.38
CA LEU A 3 -37.89 37.09 21.71
C LEU A 3 -36.39 36.87 21.37
N ALA A 4 -35.96 35.60 21.22
CA ALA A 4 -34.84 35.12 20.39
C ALA A 4 -33.39 35.56 20.74
N GLY A 5 -32.35 34.73 20.68
CA GLY A 5 -32.16 33.44 20.01
C GLY A 5 -30.87 33.51 19.19
N GLY A 6 -29.97 32.52 19.30
CA GLY A 6 -28.79 32.44 18.42
C GLY A 6 -27.61 31.63 18.98
N PHE A 7 -27.83 30.36 19.32
CA PHE A 7 -26.74 29.42 19.58
C PHE A 7 -26.20 28.92 18.23
N VAL A 8 -25.06 29.45 17.79
CA VAL A 8 -24.38 29.03 16.55
C VAL A 8 -23.65 27.72 16.83
N ALA A 9 -24.28 26.61 16.45
CA ALA A 9 -23.64 25.31 16.41
C ALA A 9 -22.63 25.30 15.24
N SER A 10 -21.33 25.32 15.56
CA SER A 10 -20.24 25.07 14.62
C SER A 10 -20.30 23.62 14.14
N ARG A 11 -21.01 23.36 13.03
CA ARG A 11 -20.94 22.11 12.29
C ARG A 11 -19.60 22.07 11.56
N THR A 12 -18.63 21.38 12.14
CA THR A 12 -17.47 20.88 11.43
C THR A 12 -17.95 19.93 10.33
N PRO A 13 -17.59 20.13 9.05
CA PRO A 13 -17.95 19.20 8.00
C PRO A 13 -17.23 17.86 8.20
N PRO A 14 -17.86 16.71 7.89
CA PRO A 14 -17.17 15.43 7.85
C PRO A 14 -16.10 15.49 6.75
N LEU A 15 -14.86 15.16 7.12
CA LEU A 15 -13.74 15.09 6.18
C LEU A 15 -14.01 13.97 5.18
N PRO A 16 -13.75 14.18 3.87
CA PRO A 16 -13.90 13.13 2.88
C PRO A 16 -12.95 11.98 3.23
N LEU A 17 -13.50 10.78 3.39
CA LEU A 17 -12.75 9.53 3.43
C LEU A 17 -12.07 9.36 2.07
N PHE A 18 -10.83 9.83 2.00
CA PHE A 18 -10.02 9.80 0.80
C PHE A 18 -9.55 8.37 0.56
N LEU A 19 -10.19 7.70 -0.40
CA LEU A 19 -9.75 6.42 -0.90
C LEU A 19 -8.58 6.62 -1.87
N PRO A 20 -7.66 5.66 -1.96
CA PRO A 20 -6.74 5.61 -3.09
C PRO A 20 -7.55 5.50 -4.38
N ASN A 21 -7.37 6.45 -5.31
CA ASN A 21 -7.90 6.35 -6.67
C ASN A 21 -7.54 4.97 -7.28
N PRO A 22 -8.51 4.19 -7.79
CA PRO A 22 -8.23 2.90 -8.43
C PRO A 22 -7.62 3.01 -9.84
N GLU A 23 -7.26 4.20 -10.32
CA GLU A 23 -6.67 4.39 -11.66
C GLU A 23 -5.26 3.80 -11.86
N PHE A 24 -4.69 3.12 -10.86
CA PHE A 24 -3.36 2.49 -10.98
C PHE A 24 -3.36 1.02 -11.45
N LEU A 25 -4.49 0.46 -11.90
CA LEU A 25 -4.59 -0.96 -12.31
C LEU A 25 -5.03 -1.19 -13.76
N LEU A 26 -4.62 -0.33 -14.70
CA LEU A 26 -4.69 -0.66 -16.14
C LEU A 26 -3.35 -0.39 -16.83
N THR A 27 -2.41 -1.30 -16.64
CA THR A 27 -1.45 -1.66 -17.68
C THR A 27 -1.41 -3.18 -17.74
N GLU A 28 -2.32 -3.72 -18.55
CA GLU A 28 -2.21 -5.04 -19.12
C GLU A 28 -0.93 -5.13 -19.97
N SER A 29 -0.16 -6.20 -19.78
CA SER A 29 0.23 -7.11 -20.87
C SER A 29 1.01 -8.28 -20.29
N SER A 30 0.30 -9.37 -19.97
CA SER A 30 0.94 -10.65 -19.74
C SER A 30 0.82 -11.50 -21.02
N PRO A 31 1.91 -12.02 -21.59
CA PRO A 31 1.82 -12.95 -22.70
C PRO A 31 1.41 -14.33 -22.20
N VAL A 32 0.21 -14.70 -22.62
CA VAL A 32 -0.42 -16.03 -22.60
C VAL A 32 0.61 -17.15 -22.81
N ARG A 33 0.86 -17.97 -21.77
CA ARG A 33 1.41 -19.32 -21.92
C ARG A 33 0.28 -20.33 -21.81
N LYS A 34 -0.22 -20.73 -22.99
CA LYS A 34 -1.09 -21.89 -23.20
C LYS A 34 -0.36 -23.14 -22.68
N PHE A 35 -0.79 -23.69 -21.55
CA PHE A 35 -0.46 -25.05 -21.18
C PHE A 35 -1.65 -25.96 -21.46
N LEU A 36 -1.39 -26.91 -22.37
CA LEU A 36 -2.28 -27.95 -22.83
C LEU A 36 -2.82 -28.80 -21.68
N PHE A 37 -4.13 -29.05 -21.72
CA PHE A 37 -4.73 -30.25 -21.16
C PHE A 37 -4.25 -31.47 -21.97
N LEU A 38 -3.69 -32.46 -21.29
CA LEU A 38 -3.49 -33.80 -21.86
C LEU A 38 -4.20 -34.83 -20.97
N SER A 39 -5.36 -35.25 -21.46
CA SER A 39 -6.10 -36.44 -21.08
C SER A 39 -5.30 -37.70 -21.41
N ALA A 40 -5.26 -38.66 -20.50
CA ALA A 40 -4.96 -40.04 -20.82
C ALA A 40 -5.83 -40.97 -19.96
N SER A 41 -6.94 -41.43 -20.55
CA SER A 41 -7.60 -42.67 -20.17
C SER A 41 -6.66 -43.83 -20.47
N LEU A 42 -6.49 -44.76 -19.53
CA LEU A 42 -6.14 -46.13 -19.87
C LEU A 42 -7.03 -47.11 -19.11
N VAL A 43 -7.75 -47.87 -19.94
CA VAL A 43 -8.59 -49.01 -19.64
C VAL A 43 -7.73 -50.16 -19.10
N GLY A 44 -8.22 -50.84 -18.07
CA GLY A 44 -7.63 -52.07 -17.55
C GLY A 44 -8.68 -52.92 -16.84
N ALA A 45 -9.40 -53.74 -17.62
CA ALA A 45 -10.31 -54.76 -17.12
C ALA A 45 -9.53 -56.00 -16.68
N LEU A 46 -9.82 -56.52 -15.49
CA LEU A 46 -9.68 -57.96 -15.22
C LEU A 46 -10.75 -58.39 -14.20
N ALA A 47 -11.62 -59.28 -14.67
CA ALA A 47 -12.68 -59.91 -13.90
C ALA A 47 -12.12 -61.08 -13.10
N VAL A 48 -12.43 -61.14 -11.80
CA VAL A 48 -12.40 -62.37 -11.00
C VAL A 48 -13.75 -62.49 -10.30
N VAL A 49 -14.48 -63.54 -10.68
CA VAL A 49 -15.76 -63.97 -10.12
C VAL A 49 -15.47 -64.91 -8.95
N ALA A 50 -15.99 -64.60 -7.76
CA ALA A 50 -16.09 -65.54 -6.63
C ALA A 50 -17.26 -65.13 -5.71
N PRO A 51 -17.86 -66.08 -4.97
CA PRO A 51 -19.29 -66.12 -4.71
C PRO A 51 -19.77 -65.28 -3.52
N THR A 52 -21.05 -64.94 -3.63
CA THR A 52 -21.96 -64.28 -2.70
C THR A 52 -21.84 -64.76 -1.25
N SER A 53 -21.36 -63.87 -0.38
CA SER A 53 -21.76 -63.86 1.03
C SER A 53 -22.77 -62.74 1.20
N VAL A 54 -24.06 -63.09 1.22
CA VAL A 54 -25.14 -62.18 1.64
C VAL A 54 -24.96 -61.93 3.14
N ARG A 55 -24.13 -60.96 3.48
CA ARG A 55 -24.20 -60.32 4.80
C ARG A 55 -25.26 -59.26 4.66
N ALA A 56 -26.39 -59.46 5.35
CA ALA A 56 -27.38 -58.41 5.58
C ALA A 56 -26.67 -57.25 6.29
N GLN A 57 -26.07 -56.35 5.51
CA GLN A 57 -25.72 -55.02 5.97
C GLN A 57 -27.04 -54.29 6.05
N ALA A 58 -27.63 -54.31 7.25
CA ALA A 58 -28.54 -53.26 7.65
C ALA A 58 -27.89 -51.92 7.27
N PRO A 59 -28.61 -50.98 6.64
CA PRO A 59 -28.10 -49.63 6.53
C PRO A 59 -28.01 -49.09 7.96
N ALA A 60 -26.85 -49.28 8.58
CA ALA A 60 -26.36 -48.33 9.57
C ALA A 60 -26.15 -47.04 8.79
N ALA A 61 -27.25 -46.31 8.58
CA ALA A 61 -27.22 -44.87 8.59
C ALA A 61 -26.64 -44.50 9.95
N ALA A 62 -25.31 -44.58 10.04
CA ALA A 62 -24.55 -43.82 11.00
C ALA A 62 -24.98 -42.40 10.72
N ASN A 63 -25.92 -41.92 11.55
CA ASN A 63 -26.13 -40.51 11.77
C ASN A 63 -24.78 -39.98 12.26
N ALA A 64 -23.89 -39.69 11.31
CA ALA A 64 -22.74 -38.84 11.49
C ALA A 64 -23.22 -37.38 11.64
N ASN A 65 -24.29 -37.17 12.42
CA ASN A 65 -24.48 -35.93 13.16
C ASN A 65 -23.65 -36.07 14.43
N ALA A 66 -22.35 -36.23 14.24
CA ALA A 66 -21.37 -36.17 15.30
C ALA A 66 -21.35 -34.73 15.79
N ASN A 67 -22.19 -34.44 16.78
CA ASN A 67 -21.91 -33.52 17.87
C ASN A 67 -21.22 -32.20 17.46
N SER A 68 -21.65 -31.58 16.36
CA SER A 68 -21.18 -30.26 15.99
C SER A 68 -21.79 -29.29 16.97
N ALA A 69 -21.04 -28.99 18.05
CA ALA A 69 -21.37 -27.94 18.99
C ALA A 69 -21.80 -26.69 18.18
N PRO A 70 -22.85 -25.97 18.62
CA PRO A 70 -23.38 -24.83 17.88
C PRO A 70 -22.24 -23.87 17.50
N GLN A 71 -21.92 -23.79 16.21
CA GLN A 71 -20.85 -22.94 15.71
C GLN A 71 -21.28 -21.49 15.91
N LYS A 72 -20.49 -20.70 16.63
CA LYS A 72 -20.77 -19.28 16.82
C LYS A 72 -20.12 -18.50 15.69
N ILE A 73 -20.94 -17.75 14.96
CA ILE A 73 -20.49 -16.83 13.92
C ILE A 73 -20.69 -15.41 14.45
N ALA A 74 -19.65 -14.57 14.30
CA ALA A 74 -19.71 -13.17 14.64
C ALA A 74 -19.58 -12.29 13.38
N VAL A 75 -19.98 -11.04 13.53
CA VAL A 75 -19.90 -10.01 12.50
C VAL A 75 -19.11 -8.82 13.04
N LEU A 76 -18.28 -8.23 12.20
CA LEU A 76 -17.41 -7.12 12.53
C LEU A 76 -17.48 -6.05 11.45
N ASP A 77 -17.65 -4.79 11.85
CA ASP A 77 -17.43 -3.65 10.96
C ASP A 77 -15.98 -3.18 11.07
N THR A 78 -15.15 -3.66 10.15
CA THR A 78 -13.72 -3.36 10.15
C THR A 78 -13.44 -1.88 9.90
N GLU A 79 -14.28 -1.20 9.10
CA GLU A 79 -14.11 0.23 8.84
C GLU A 79 -14.34 1.03 10.11
N ARG A 80 -15.42 0.75 10.84
CA ARG A 80 -15.70 1.37 12.12
C ARG A 80 -14.59 1.11 13.16
N VAL A 81 -14.08 -0.13 13.22
CA VAL A 81 -12.93 -0.47 14.08
C VAL A 81 -11.72 0.40 13.77
N PHE A 82 -11.40 0.59 12.49
CA PHE A 82 -10.31 1.49 12.12
C PHE A 82 -10.61 2.91 12.58
N LEU A 83 -11.76 3.49 12.20
CA LEU A 83 -12.12 4.88 12.49
C LEU A 83 -12.14 5.21 13.99
N GLU A 84 -12.63 4.31 14.83
CA GLU A 84 -12.81 4.54 16.27
C GLU A 84 -11.61 4.11 17.12
N SER A 85 -10.59 3.46 16.54
CA SER A 85 -9.38 3.07 17.25
C SER A 85 -8.51 4.27 17.63
N GLU A 86 -8.12 4.36 18.91
CA GLU A 86 -7.23 5.42 19.42
C GLU A 86 -5.85 5.38 18.75
N GLN A 87 -5.32 4.17 18.48
CA GLN A 87 -4.05 4.01 17.77
C GLN A 87 -4.12 4.62 16.37
N PHE A 88 -5.23 4.36 15.65
CA PHE A 88 -5.40 4.87 14.30
C PHE A 88 -5.58 6.38 14.26
N LYS A 89 -6.27 6.97 15.25
CA LYS A 89 -6.37 8.44 15.38
C LYS A 89 -4.98 9.07 15.44
N LYS A 90 -4.07 8.53 16.26
CA LYS A 90 -2.69 9.03 16.34
C LYS A 90 -1.91 8.85 15.03
N LEU A 91 -1.99 7.67 14.41
CA LEU A 91 -1.32 7.44 13.12
C LEU A 91 -1.85 8.36 12.01
N ARG A 92 -3.14 8.71 12.05
CA ARG A 92 -3.74 9.71 11.16
C ARG A 92 -3.23 11.11 11.43
N GLU A 93 -3.11 11.51 12.69
CA GLU A 93 -2.51 12.80 13.07
C GLU A 93 -1.08 12.91 12.54
N GLU A 94 -0.26 11.87 12.73
CA GLU A 94 1.10 11.81 12.16
C GLU A 94 1.10 11.94 10.63
N LEU A 95 0.17 11.26 9.94
CA LEU A 95 0.04 11.35 8.49
C LEU A 95 -0.38 12.76 8.03
N LEU A 96 -1.27 13.43 8.78
CA LEU A 96 -1.68 14.81 8.52
C LEU A 96 -0.53 15.79 8.73
N GLU A 97 0.26 15.61 9.79
CA GLU A 97 1.47 16.39 10.04
C GLU A 97 2.50 16.20 8.93
N LEU A 98 2.70 14.95 8.47
CA LEU A 98 3.54 14.66 7.32
C LEU A 98 3.05 15.40 6.09
N LYS A 99 1.75 15.27 5.73
CA LYS A 99 1.14 15.97 4.59
C LYS A 99 1.36 17.48 4.69
N LYS A 100 1.10 18.08 5.86
CA LYS A 100 1.29 19.51 6.13
C LYS A 100 2.74 19.94 5.95
N SER A 101 3.70 19.18 6.49
CA SER A 101 5.13 19.50 6.36
C SER A 101 5.60 19.51 4.90
N LYS A 102 5.11 18.55 4.09
CA LYS A 102 5.43 18.49 2.65
C LYS A 102 4.78 19.66 1.90
N GLN A 103 3.54 19.97 2.22
CA GLN A 103 2.81 21.08 1.61
C GLN A 103 3.51 22.42 1.91
N GLN A 104 3.88 22.67 3.17
CA GLN A 104 4.63 23.88 3.56
C GLN A 104 5.95 24.03 2.80
N LYS A 105 6.69 22.93 2.60
CA LYS A 105 7.94 22.99 1.84
C LYS A 105 7.70 23.28 0.36
N LEU A 106 6.63 22.75 -0.22
CA LEU A 106 6.25 23.05 -1.59
C LEU A 106 5.85 24.53 -1.75
N GLU A 107 5.08 25.07 -0.81
CA GLU A 107 4.70 26.49 -0.77
C GLU A 107 5.93 27.39 -0.64
N GLN A 108 6.92 27.04 0.19
CA GLN A 108 8.19 27.77 0.27
C GLN A 108 8.92 27.82 -1.07
N LEU A 109 8.97 26.70 -1.82
CA LEU A 109 9.60 26.67 -3.15
C LEU A 109 8.82 27.54 -4.15
N GLN A 110 7.49 27.55 -4.08
CA GLN A 110 6.65 28.42 -4.91
C GLN A 110 6.83 29.89 -4.58
N GLN A 111 6.92 30.25 -3.30
CA GLN A 111 7.20 31.62 -2.85
C GLN A 111 8.58 32.10 -3.31
N GLN A 112 9.62 31.26 -3.20
CA GLN A 112 10.94 31.56 -3.73
C GLN A 112 10.90 31.79 -5.25
N LYS A 113 10.12 30.98 -5.99
CA LYS A 113 9.96 31.14 -7.43
C LYS A 113 9.28 32.47 -7.75
N GLN A 114 8.21 32.81 -7.04
CA GLN A 114 7.50 34.06 -7.25
C GLN A 114 8.38 35.27 -6.91
N ALA A 115 9.15 35.21 -5.82
CA ALA A 115 10.08 36.26 -5.45
C ALA A 115 11.15 36.49 -6.52
N LEU A 116 11.71 35.40 -7.08
CA LEU A 116 12.71 35.48 -8.14
C LEU A 116 12.13 36.07 -9.43
N VAL A 117 10.89 35.69 -9.80
CA VAL A 117 10.19 36.27 -10.96
C VAL A 117 9.95 37.76 -10.78
N THR A 118 9.53 38.19 -9.59
CA THR A 118 9.33 39.61 -9.28
C THR A 118 10.66 40.38 -9.32
N ASP A 119 11.74 39.81 -8.75
CA ASP A 119 13.07 40.41 -8.76
C ASP A 119 13.60 40.64 -10.19
N VAL A 120 13.48 39.62 -11.06
CA VAL A 120 13.84 39.73 -12.48
C VAL A 120 13.02 40.83 -13.19
N ARG A 121 11.72 40.91 -12.90
CA ARG A 121 10.82 41.91 -13.51
C ARG A 121 11.16 43.33 -13.06
N ASP A 122 11.43 43.52 -11.77
CA ASP A 122 11.63 44.84 -11.18
C ASP A 122 13.02 45.42 -11.50
N GLN A 123 14.04 44.56 -11.69
CA GLN A 123 15.39 44.99 -12.06
C GLN A 123 15.53 45.43 -13.54
N GLN A 124 14.49 45.24 -14.38
CA GLN A 124 14.50 45.61 -15.80
C GLN A 124 15.79 45.20 -16.53
N LEU A 125 16.33 44.03 -16.19
CA LEU A 125 17.61 43.58 -16.69
C LEU A 125 17.58 43.41 -18.21
N GLU A 126 18.68 43.76 -18.88
CA GLU A 126 18.81 43.55 -20.32
C GLU A 126 18.85 42.05 -20.66
N PHE A 127 18.17 41.70 -21.74
CA PHE A 127 17.87 40.31 -22.14
C PHE A 127 19.12 39.43 -22.39
N ASP A 128 20.30 40.03 -22.58
CA ASP A 128 21.57 39.33 -22.85
C ASP A 128 22.62 39.57 -21.75
N SER A 129 22.20 40.09 -20.59
CA SER A 129 23.10 40.28 -19.45
C SER A 129 23.44 38.94 -18.79
N ALA A 130 24.67 38.80 -18.30
CA ALA A 130 25.10 37.62 -17.55
C ALA A 130 24.25 37.37 -16.29
N GLU A 131 23.67 38.44 -15.72
CA GLU A 131 22.76 38.36 -14.57
C GLU A 131 21.42 37.73 -14.94
N MET A 132 20.84 38.06 -16.11
CA MET A 132 19.60 37.42 -16.59
C MET A 132 19.76 35.92 -16.78
N VAL A 133 20.85 35.50 -17.43
CA VAL A 133 21.13 34.08 -17.64
C VAL A 133 21.23 33.34 -16.30
N SER A 134 21.93 33.91 -15.32
CA SER A 134 22.03 33.32 -13.98
C SER A 134 20.68 33.20 -13.27
N LYS A 135 19.80 34.20 -13.40
CA LYS A 135 18.46 34.19 -12.79
C LYS A 135 17.52 33.20 -13.48
N GLU A 136 17.63 33.05 -14.80
CA GLU A 136 16.88 32.06 -15.57
C GLU A 136 17.29 30.64 -15.19
N GLU A 137 18.59 30.37 -15.05
CA GLU A 137 19.10 29.09 -14.55
C GLU A 137 18.56 28.79 -13.14
N GLU A 138 18.55 29.78 -12.24
CA GLU A 138 18.00 29.63 -10.90
C GLU A 138 16.49 29.33 -10.92
N LEU A 139 15.72 30.00 -11.79
CA LEU A 139 14.29 29.77 -11.95
C LEU A 139 14.01 28.35 -12.46
N ILE A 140 14.75 27.89 -13.50
CA ILE A 140 14.64 26.54 -14.04
C ILE A 140 14.97 25.51 -12.97
N LYS A 141 16.04 25.74 -12.19
CA LYS A 141 16.46 24.86 -11.09
C LYS A 141 15.36 24.77 -10.03
N LEU A 142 14.76 25.91 -9.65
CA LEU A 142 13.73 25.96 -8.63
C LEU A 142 12.43 25.30 -9.10
N GLU A 143 12.04 25.50 -10.35
CA GLU A 143 10.89 24.83 -10.95
C GLU A 143 11.08 23.31 -11.01
N THR A 144 12.25 22.86 -11.46
CA THR A 144 12.59 21.43 -11.51
C THR A 144 12.60 20.82 -10.11
N SER A 145 13.15 21.56 -9.13
CA SER A 145 13.17 21.16 -7.72
C SER A 145 11.76 21.04 -7.14
N ALA A 146 10.87 22.01 -7.41
CA ALA A 146 9.49 21.98 -6.94
C ALA A 146 8.70 20.82 -7.56
N LYS A 147 8.83 20.59 -8.86
CA LYS A 147 8.18 19.46 -9.57
C LYS A 147 8.65 18.11 -9.02
N THR A 148 9.97 17.94 -8.89
CA THR A 148 10.57 16.72 -8.34
C THR A 148 10.14 16.50 -6.90
N TYR A 149 10.18 17.55 -6.07
CA TYR A 149 9.76 17.50 -4.68
C TYR A 149 8.29 17.10 -4.55
N ALA A 150 7.40 17.68 -5.33
CA ALA A 150 5.97 17.35 -5.32
C ALA A 150 5.72 15.87 -5.65
N ALA A 151 6.39 15.34 -6.67
CA ALA A 151 6.28 13.93 -7.06
C ALA A 151 6.75 12.99 -5.93
N VAL A 152 7.93 13.28 -5.35
CA VAL A 152 8.49 12.48 -4.25
C VAL A 152 7.61 12.59 -3.00
N ALA A 153 7.13 13.79 -2.66
CA ALA A 153 6.26 14.01 -1.51
C ALA A 153 4.95 13.21 -1.63
N LYS A 154 4.32 13.23 -2.81
CA LYS A 154 3.11 12.43 -3.09
C LYS A 154 3.37 10.95 -2.87
N GLN A 155 4.49 10.43 -3.38
CA GLN A 155 4.85 9.02 -3.21
C GLN A 155 5.14 8.66 -1.75
N GLN A 156 5.83 9.53 -1.01
CA GLN A 156 6.13 9.32 0.42
C GLN A 156 4.85 9.29 1.26
N VAL A 157 3.92 10.22 1.01
CA VAL A 157 2.62 10.25 1.68
C VAL A 157 1.82 8.98 1.36
N ALA A 158 1.72 8.59 0.08
CA ALA A 158 1.02 7.38 -0.31
C ALA A 158 1.63 6.11 0.31
N ARG A 159 2.97 6.02 0.35
CA ARG A 159 3.67 4.91 1.01
C ARG A 159 3.36 4.87 2.51
N ARG A 160 3.46 6.01 3.21
CA ARG A 160 3.18 6.07 4.66
C ARG A 160 1.73 5.69 4.95
N GLU A 161 0.80 6.11 4.11
CA GLU A 161 -0.61 5.76 4.23
C GLU A 161 -0.85 4.25 4.09
N LEU A 162 -0.21 3.60 3.10
CA LEU A 162 -0.26 2.13 2.96
C LEU A 162 0.37 1.40 4.15
N GLU A 163 1.50 1.90 4.65
CA GLU A 163 2.16 1.35 5.84
C GLU A 163 1.22 1.40 7.06
N ILE A 164 0.58 2.54 7.31
CA ILE A 164 -0.40 2.71 8.40
C ILE A 164 -1.58 1.74 8.24
N GLN A 165 -2.11 1.57 7.02
CA GLN A 165 -3.21 0.64 6.78
C GLN A 165 -2.80 -0.81 7.03
N ALA A 166 -1.64 -1.23 6.54
CA ALA A 166 -1.11 -2.58 6.76
C ALA A 166 -0.82 -2.84 8.25
N GLU A 167 -0.26 -1.85 8.92
CA GLU A 167 0.03 -1.85 10.35
C GLU A 167 -1.25 -2.12 11.16
N MET A 168 -2.27 -1.31 10.92
CA MET A 168 -3.55 -1.42 11.61
C MET A 168 -4.26 -2.73 11.29
N PHE A 169 -4.21 -3.20 10.04
CA PHE A 169 -4.79 -4.48 9.68
C PHE A 169 -4.18 -5.63 10.49
N GLN A 170 -2.85 -5.65 10.65
CA GLN A 170 -2.19 -6.66 11.48
C GLN A 170 -2.57 -6.57 12.95
N VAL A 171 -2.71 -5.35 13.49
CA VAL A 171 -3.14 -5.15 14.89
C VAL A 171 -4.56 -5.66 15.10
N VAL A 172 -5.48 -5.32 14.21
CA VAL A 172 -6.89 -5.76 14.26
C VAL A 172 -6.98 -7.28 14.11
N GLN A 173 -6.27 -7.89 13.16
CA GLN A 173 -6.25 -9.35 12.99
C GLN A 173 -5.81 -10.06 14.27
N LYS A 174 -4.68 -9.67 14.86
CA LYS A 174 -4.18 -10.29 16.10
C LYS A 174 -5.13 -10.11 17.29
N ALA A 175 -5.78 -8.95 17.37
CA ALA A 175 -6.79 -8.70 18.40
C ALA A 175 -8.02 -9.57 18.18
N LEU A 176 -8.47 -9.69 16.93
CA LEU A 176 -9.60 -10.49 16.54
C LEU A 176 -9.37 -11.98 16.80
N ASP A 177 -8.18 -12.51 16.44
CA ASP A 177 -7.83 -13.91 16.69
C ASP A 177 -7.97 -14.26 18.17
N ARG A 178 -7.37 -13.46 19.06
CA ARG A 178 -7.45 -13.67 20.51
C ARG A 178 -8.87 -13.52 21.04
N PHE A 179 -9.60 -12.51 20.56
CA PHE A 179 -10.98 -12.28 20.97
C PHE A 179 -11.90 -13.42 20.52
N ALA A 180 -11.71 -13.91 19.29
CA ALA A 180 -12.48 -15.00 18.70
C ALA A 180 -12.25 -16.31 19.46
N GLU A 181 -10.98 -16.67 19.70
CA GLU A 181 -10.60 -17.88 20.46
C GLU A 181 -11.18 -17.86 21.88
N THR A 182 -11.05 -16.73 22.58
CA THR A 182 -11.50 -16.61 23.98
C THR A 182 -13.03 -16.74 24.12
N ASN A 183 -13.78 -16.28 23.12
CA ASN A 183 -15.25 -16.30 23.15
C ASN A 183 -15.87 -17.52 22.43
N GLY A 184 -15.04 -18.35 21.81
CA GLY A 184 -15.45 -19.55 21.09
C GLY A 184 -16.18 -19.25 19.78
N TYR A 185 -15.75 -18.20 19.06
CA TYR A 185 -16.22 -17.93 17.71
C TYR A 185 -15.45 -18.76 16.69
N SER A 186 -16.17 -19.40 15.77
CA SER A 186 -15.58 -20.22 14.72
C SER A 186 -15.25 -19.42 13.46
N MET A 187 -15.96 -18.31 13.25
CA MET A 187 -15.81 -17.45 12.08
C MET A 187 -16.28 -16.03 12.41
N VAL A 188 -15.56 -15.05 11.85
CA VAL A 188 -15.94 -13.63 11.88
C VAL A 188 -16.11 -13.16 10.45
N LEU A 189 -17.26 -12.56 10.15
CA LEU A 189 -17.57 -12.00 8.83
C LEU A 189 -17.50 -10.47 8.89
N ASN A 190 -16.96 -9.86 7.83
CA ASN A 190 -16.99 -8.41 7.69
C ASN A 190 -18.38 -7.96 7.22
N ALA A 191 -19.01 -7.03 7.93
CA ALA A 191 -20.23 -6.35 7.50
C ALA A 191 -20.03 -4.85 7.63
N HIS A 192 -20.63 -4.09 6.73
CA HIS A 192 -20.60 -2.64 6.81
C HIS A 192 -22.00 -2.13 7.07
N LYS A 193 -22.15 -1.29 8.10
CA LYS A 193 -23.45 -0.65 8.36
C LYS A 193 -23.63 0.50 7.40
N LEU A 194 -24.67 0.40 6.57
CA LEU A 194 -25.09 1.50 5.74
C LEU A 194 -25.70 2.58 6.63
N ASP A 195 -25.14 3.79 6.58
CA ASP A 195 -25.76 4.93 7.23
C ASP A 195 -27.11 5.23 6.54
N GLU A 196 -28.12 5.65 7.29
CA GLU A 196 -29.48 5.86 6.74
C GLU A 196 -29.49 7.01 5.70
N SER A 197 -28.45 7.83 5.70
CA SER A 197 -28.19 8.98 4.84
C SER A 197 -27.21 8.66 3.70
N VAL A 198 -27.53 7.67 2.86
CA VAL A 198 -26.66 7.35 1.71
C VAL A 198 -26.77 8.42 0.63
N GLU A 199 -25.95 9.46 0.75
CA GLU A 199 -25.79 10.49 -0.28
C GLU A 199 -24.72 10.10 -1.30
N ASN A 200 -23.80 9.18 -0.95
CA ASN A 200 -22.65 8.80 -1.75
C ASN A 200 -22.90 7.51 -2.57
N PRO A 201 -22.93 7.57 -3.92
CA PRO A 201 -23.11 6.38 -4.77
C PRO A 201 -22.05 5.29 -4.58
N ASN A 202 -20.84 5.68 -4.18
CA ASN A 202 -19.74 4.76 -3.93
C ASN A 202 -19.96 3.91 -2.68
N GLU A 203 -20.55 4.49 -1.62
CA GLU A 203 -20.90 3.77 -0.39
C GLU A 203 -22.02 2.77 -0.67
N LEU A 204 -23.02 3.17 -1.47
CA LEU A 204 -24.08 2.27 -1.90
C LEU A 204 -23.53 1.03 -2.63
N THR A 205 -22.61 1.25 -3.59
CA THR A 205 -22.00 0.15 -4.36
C THR A 205 -21.23 -0.82 -3.46
N ARG A 206 -20.52 -0.31 -2.45
CA ARG A 206 -19.80 -1.16 -1.47
C ARG A 206 -20.73 -2.00 -0.63
N THR A 207 -21.79 -1.37 -0.14
CA THR A 207 -22.84 -2.03 0.64
C THR A 207 -23.56 -3.09 -0.20
N MET A 208 -23.71 -2.89 -1.51
CA MET A 208 -24.25 -3.92 -2.41
C MET A 208 -23.29 -5.10 -2.61
N LEU A 209 -21.97 -4.86 -2.57
CA LEU A 209 -20.94 -5.89 -2.75
C LEU A 209 -20.55 -6.61 -1.45
N GLN A 210 -21.14 -6.22 -0.30
CA GLN A 210 -20.78 -6.80 0.98
C GLN A 210 -21.29 -8.24 1.12
N THR A 211 -20.54 -9.05 1.86
CA THR A 211 -20.90 -10.46 2.10
C THR A 211 -22.09 -10.62 3.03
N VAL A 212 -22.28 -9.71 3.99
CA VAL A 212 -23.33 -9.79 5.01
C VAL A 212 -24.27 -8.60 4.88
N THR A 213 -25.47 -8.83 4.35
CA THR A 213 -26.49 -7.78 4.21
C THR A 213 -27.30 -7.57 5.50
N TRP A 214 -27.48 -8.61 6.30
CA TRP A 214 -28.25 -8.55 7.55
C TRP A 214 -27.67 -9.52 8.58
N HIS A 215 -27.65 -9.09 9.85
CA HIS A 215 -27.26 -9.91 10.99
C HIS A 215 -28.00 -9.43 12.24
N ARG A 216 -28.00 -10.23 13.32
CA ARG A 216 -28.57 -9.79 14.60
C ARG A 216 -27.54 -8.92 15.34
N ASN A 217 -28.01 -7.94 16.12
CA ASN A 217 -27.11 -7.08 16.91
C ASN A 217 -26.24 -7.87 17.91
N ARG A 218 -26.75 -9.01 18.42
CA ARG A 218 -26.00 -9.89 19.33
C ARG A 218 -24.78 -10.57 18.69
N GLU A 219 -24.76 -10.65 17.35
CA GLU A 219 -23.67 -11.25 16.58
C GLU A 219 -22.61 -10.21 16.19
N ASP A 220 -22.92 -8.92 16.36
CA ASP A 220 -21.99 -7.81 16.13
C ASP A 220 -21.02 -7.68 17.31
N ILE A 221 -19.73 -7.91 17.04
CA ILE A 221 -18.66 -7.82 18.04
C ILE A 221 -17.86 -6.51 17.92
N THR A 222 -18.28 -5.59 17.05
CA THR A 222 -17.54 -4.36 16.72
C THR A 222 -17.18 -3.53 17.94
N ASP A 223 -18.17 -3.22 18.78
CA ASP A 223 -17.94 -2.40 19.98
C ASP A 223 -16.99 -3.09 20.98
N ALA A 224 -17.12 -4.41 21.13
CA ALA A 224 -16.27 -5.19 22.02
C ALA A 224 -14.81 -5.24 21.53
N VAL A 225 -14.59 -5.37 20.22
CA VAL A 225 -13.25 -5.36 19.61
C VAL A 225 -12.63 -3.96 19.71
N ILE A 226 -13.39 -2.89 19.48
CA ILE A 226 -12.92 -1.51 19.65
C ILE A 226 -12.47 -1.26 21.10
N GLN A 227 -13.30 -1.65 22.07
CA GLN A 227 -12.96 -1.53 23.49
C GLN A 227 -11.70 -2.34 23.83
N TYR A 228 -11.59 -3.57 23.34
CA TYR A 228 -10.41 -4.41 23.54
C TYR A 228 -9.14 -3.75 22.97
N LEU A 229 -9.19 -3.24 21.74
CA LEU A 229 -8.07 -2.55 21.11
C LEU A 229 -7.65 -1.30 21.88
N ASN A 230 -8.61 -0.46 22.26
CA ASN A 230 -8.34 0.78 22.99
C ASN A 230 -7.80 0.49 24.40
N GLN A 231 -8.29 -0.55 25.07
CA GLN A 231 -7.77 -0.99 26.36
C GLN A 231 -6.32 -1.45 26.26
N ARG A 232 -5.96 -2.23 25.24
CA ARG A 232 -4.57 -2.67 25.05
C ARG A 232 -3.63 -1.54 24.67
N TYR A 233 -4.12 -0.60 23.86
CA TYR A 233 -3.38 0.60 23.49
C TYR A 233 -3.05 1.48 24.71
N THR A 234 -4.04 1.71 25.58
CA THR A 234 -3.88 2.50 26.81
C THR A 234 -3.07 1.79 27.90
N SER A 235 -3.13 0.45 27.95
CA SER A 235 -2.37 -0.36 28.91
C SER A 235 -0.88 -0.49 28.55
N GLY A 236 -0.41 0.10 27.44
CA GLY A 236 0.97 -0.01 26.97
C GLY A 236 1.35 -1.39 26.45
N ASP A 237 0.41 -2.34 26.45
CA ASP A 237 0.53 -3.71 25.98
C ASP A 237 0.36 -3.78 24.45
N ASN A 238 0.91 -2.76 23.78
CA ASN A 238 0.86 -2.59 22.35
C ASN A 238 1.61 -3.76 21.73
N VAL A 239 0.86 -4.61 21.01
CA VAL A 239 1.46 -5.54 20.06
C VAL A 239 1.99 -4.68 18.94
N GLN A 240 3.16 -4.09 19.15
CA GLN A 240 3.82 -3.30 18.13
C GLN A 240 4.01 -4.24 16.94
N PRO A 241 3.38 -3.94 15.79
CA PRO A 241 3.63 -4.69 14.58
C PRO A 241 5.12 -4.60 14.34
N ALA A 242 5.75 -5.75 14.08
CA ALA A 242 7.18 -5.84 13.89
C ALA A 242 7.56 -4.86 12.77
N SER A 243 8.10 -3.70 13.15
CA SER A 243 8.57 -2.70 12.22
C SER A 243 9.74 -3.35 11.49
N GLY A 244 9.50 -3.69 10.23
CA GLY A 244 10.49 -4.22 9.31
C GLY A 244 11.54 -3.17 8.98
N THR A 245 12.45 -2.90 9.92
CA THR A 245 13.71 -2.20 9.71
C THR A 245 14.84 -2.97 10.37
N GLY A 246 14.96 -4.23 9.95
CA GLY A 246 16.21 -4.96 10.08
C GLY A 246 17.17 -4.55 8.97
N THR A 247 17.85 -3.42 9.10
CA THR A 247 19.19 -3.23 8.51
C THR A 247 20.18 -4.12 9.25
N GLY A 248 19.99 -5.44 9.12
CA GLY A 248 20.94 -6.47 9.53
C GLY A 248 21.95 -6.65 8.42
N LYS A 249 23.10 -5.98 8.58
CA LYS A 249 24.33 -6.24 7.82
C LYS A 249 24.59 -7.77 7.81
N PRO A 250 24.71 -8.45 6.66
CA PRO A 250 25.00 -9.87 6.66
C PRO A 250 26.40 -10.09 7.24
N LYS A 251 26.44 -10.65 8.46
CA LYS A 251 27.65 -11.21 9.05
C LYS A 251 27.95 -12.49 8.29
N ALA A 252 28.96 -12.45 7.43
CA ALA A 252 29.51 -13.63 6.78
C ALA A 252 30.00 -14.61 7.85
N THR A 253 29.27 -15.72 8.00
CA THR A 253 29.75 -16.88 8.76
C THR A 253 30.70 -17.63 7.85
N GLN A 254 32.00 -17.57 8.18
CA GLN A 254 33.01 -18.45 7.63
C GLN A 254 32.69 -19.88 8.06
N ALA A 255 32.41 -20.73 7.08
CA ALA A 255 32.40 -22.17 7.27
C ALA A 255 33.84 -22.68 7.17
N GLU A 256 34.30 -23.25 8.27
CA GLU A 256 35.48 -24.06 8.42
C GLU A 256 35.28 -25.39 7.67
N GLY A 257 36.22 -25.76 6.80
CA GLY A 257 36.10 -26.93 5.93
C GLY A 257 37.35 -27.22 5.10
N THR A 258 38.35 -27.81 5.76
CA THR A 258 39.28 -28.86 5.28
C THR A 258 40.13 -28.67 4.01
N ARG A 259 41.45 -28.64 4.27
CA ARG A 259 42.65 -28.73 3.41
C ARG A 259 42.72 -30.05 2.61
N PRO A 260 43.35 -30.08 1.41
CA PRO A 260 44.74 -30.57 1.25
C PRO A 260 45.55 -29.66 0.29
N ALA A 261 46.68 -29.07 0.72
CA ALA A 261 48.05 -29.58 0.55
C ALA A 261 48.49 -29.85 -0.91
N ALA A 262 49.15 -28.86 -1.55
CA ALA A 262 50.33 -29.04 -2.40
C ALA A 262 50.89 -27.68 -2.91
N GLY A 263 52.21 -27.49 -2.82
CA GLY A 263 52.99 -26.70 -3.80
C GLY A 263 53.27 -25.21 -3.53
N LYS A 264 54.36 -24.91 -2.81
CA LYS A 264 55.28 -23.78 -3.08
C LYS A 264 56.38 -24.31 -4.03
N PRO A 265 57.27 -23.51 -4.68
CA PRO A 265 57.61 -22.07 -4.53
C PRO A 265 57.60 -21.33 -5.91
N ALA A 266 57.98 -20.07 -6.15
CA ALA A 266 58.96 -19.13 -5.60
C ALA A 266 58.59 -17.69 -6.07
N ALA A 267 58.82 -16.66 -5.24
CA ALA A 267 59.86 -15.62 -5.41
C ALA A 267 59.60 -14.55 -6.49
N GLY A 268 59.59 -13.27 -6.06
CA GLY A 268 60.15 -12.17 -6.87
C GLY A 268 59.29 -10.92 -7.07
N ALA A 269 59.81 -9.80 -6.55
CA ALA A 269 59.82 -8.46 -7.14
C ALA A 269 58.58 -7.54 -7.06
N THR A 270 58.73 -6.58 -6.14
CA THR A 270 58.49 -5.12 -6.28
C THR A 270 58.30 -4.56 -7.69
N ALA A 271 57.26 -3.73 -7.91
CA ALA A 271 57.36 -2.48 -8.68
C ALA A 271 56.16 -1.55 -8.46
N LYS A 272 56.48 -0.26 -8.50
CA LYS A 272 55.74 0.99 -8.24
C LYS A 272 54.94 1.46 -9.50
N PRO A 273 53.98 2.40 -9.43
CA PRO A 273 52.96 2.59 -10.45
C PRO A 273 53.39 3.54 -11.58
N ALA A 274 52.82 3.33 -12.77
CA ALA A 274 52.96 4.22 -13.92
C ALA A 274 51.61 4.84 -14.29
N ALA A 275 51.64 6.16 -14.43
CA ALA A 275 50.59 7.00 -14.98
C ALA A 275 50.27 6.60 -16.44
N GLY A 276 48.99 6.56 -16.76
CA GLY A 276 48.47 6.27 -18.09
C GLY A 276 47.45 7.33 -18.49
N THR A 277 47.94 8.27 -19.29
CA THR A 277 47.27 9.38 -19.96
C THR A 277 46.02 9.01 -20.76
N GLY A 278 45.02 9.88 -20.61
CA GLY A 278 43.96 10.27 -21.54
C GLY A 278 43.82 9.52 -22.87
N SER A 279 42.64 8.93 -23.06
CA SER A 279 42.11 8.58 -24.38
C SER A 279 40.71 9.18 -24.56
N LYS A 280 40.68 10.12 -25.51
CA LYS A 280 39.57 10.74 -26.23
C LYS A 280 38.48 9.75 -26.67
N PRO A 281 37.21 10.18 -26.69
CA PRO A 281 36.30 9.84 -27.79
C PRO A 281 35.72 11.15 -28.37
N ALA A 282 36.05 11.51 -29.62
CA ALA A 282 35.39 11.07 -30.85
C ALA A 282 33.93 11.54 -30.90
N ALA A 283 33.75 12.67 -31.58
CA ALA A 283 32.48 13.24 -32.00
C ALA A 283 31.67 12.23 -32.82
N ASN A 284 30.36 12.20 -32.60
CA ASN A 284 29.42 11.49 -33.47
C ASN A 284 28.44 12.53 -34.07
N PRO A 285 28.20 12.53 -35.39
CA PRO A 285 27.43 13.56 -36.07
C PRO A 285 25.91 13.31 -36.01
N ALA A 286 25.18 14.42 -36.13
CA ALA A 286 23.73 14.49 -36.30
C ALA A 286 23.20 13.68 -37.50
N PRO A 287 21.92 13.28 -37.47
CA PRO A 287 21.14 13.12 -38.68
C PRO A 287 20.07 14.20 -38.86
N ALA A 288 19.87 14.50 -40.14
CA ALA A 288 19.11 15.58 -40.73
C ALA A 288 17.59 15.51 -40.56
N ALA A 289 17.00 16.71 -40.56
CA ALA A 289 15.82 17.16 -41.29
C ALA A 289 14.83 16.11 -41.84
N GLY A 290 13.59 16.19 -41.35
CA GLY A 290 12.40 15.70 -42.03
C GLY A 290 11.29 16.73 -41.91
N GLY A 291 11.07 17.50 -42.98
CA GLY A 291 9.98 18.47 -43.07
C GLY A 291 8.63 17.80 -43.32
N THR A 292 7.54 18.48 -42.94
CA THR A 292 6.19 18.18 -43.43
C THR A 292 5.40 19.50 -43.52
N PRO A 293 4.65 19.73 -44.62
CA PRO A 293 4.20 21.06 -45.01
C PRO A 293 2.84 21.49 -44.44
N ALA A 294 2.65 22.81 -44.56
CA ALA A 294 1.47 23.59 -44.24
C ALA A 294 0.14 23.01 -44.76
N ARG A 295 -0.87 22.97 -43.88
CA ARG A 295 -2.27 22.70 -44.23
C ARG A 295 -3.04 24.02 -44.28
N LYS A 296 -3.45 24.41 -45.50
CA LYS A 296 -4.43 25.47 -45.78
C LYS A 296 -5.76 25.16 -45.10
N THR A 297 -6.34 26.15 -44.43
CA THR A 297 -7.77 26.22 -44.10
C THR A 297 -8.53 26.85 -45.27
N PRO A 298 -9.71 26.33 -45.65
CA PRO A 298 -10.67 27.08 -46.45
C PRO A 298 -11.64 27.85 -45.54
N ARG A 299 -12.09 28.97 -46.11
CA ARG A 299 -13.10 29.96 -45.71
C ARG A 299 -14.19 29.52 -44.74
#